data_AF-A0A7R9MJ45-F1
#
_entry.id   AF-A0A7R9MJ45-F1
#
_cell.length_a   1.000
_cell.length_b   1.000
_cell.length_c   1.000
_cell.angle_alpha   90.00
_cell.angle_beta   90.00
_cell.angle_gamma   90.00
#
_symmetry.space_group_name_H-M   'P 1'
#
loop_
_entity.id
_entity.type
_entity.pdbx_description
1 polymer ?
#
loop_
_entity_poly.entity_id
_entity_poly.type
_entity_poly.pdbx_seq_one_letter_code
_entity_poly.pdbx_strand_id
1 'polypeptide(L)'
;MSGVMRNEGSILAYVAFPQLHRNITDKDFDDMVIITNESYHGFKLQSIRQFYLKDDHKNHSSDVLRQAFYAFYGDIDIKCPTYLTAKQYANYAIKSGSKNRVYFYELTYESKFAKFMGCDEHMGVCHASELEFVFGLPLWVDKPYPITHTQLDVDFSLYVMKLWTDFAKYGKPDDQWPHILDNNFINVKDLNPMNTSRK
;
A
#
# COMPACT_ATOMS: atom_id res chain seq x y z
N MET A 1 -14.51 -5.30 2.59
CA MET A 1 -13.56 -4.74 1.62
C MET A 1 -12.24 -4.56 2.34
N SER A 2 -11.13 -4.86 1.68
CA SER A 2 -9.77 -4.70 2.22
C SER A 2 -8.90 -4.01 1.16
N GLY A 3 -7.77 -3.44 1.55
CA GLY A 3 -6.83 -2.88 0.58
C GLY A 3 -5.54 -2.45 1.24
N VAL A 4 -4.60 -2.02 0.40
CA VAL A 4 -3.25 -1.64 0.79
C VAL A 4 -2.77 -0.44 -0.03
N MET A 5 -1.74 0.24 0.46
CA MET A 5 -1.02 1.29 -0.24
C MET A 5 0.08 0.70 -1.11
N ARG A 6 0.46 1.38 -2.20
CA ARG A 6 1.55 0.88 -3.04
C ARG A 6 2.90 0.83 -2.31
N ASN A 7 3.14 1.69 -1.34
CA ASN A 7 4.39 1.75 -0.59
C ASN A 7 4.16 1.65 0.92
N GLU A 8 3.39 0.64 1.38
CA GLU A 8 3.08 0.40 2.81
C GLU A 8 4.31 0.50 3.73
N GLY A 9 5.41 -0.16 3.35
CA GLY A 9 6.58 -0.25 4.22
C GLY A 9 7.42 1.00 4.31
N SER A 10 7.17 2.04 3.50
CA SER A 10 8.04 3.21 3.40
C SER A 10 8.18 3.97 4.71
N ILE A 11 7.10 4.64 5.14
CA ILE A 11 7.06 5.39 6.39
C ILE A 11 7.20 4.47 7.61
N LEU A 12 6.66 3.25 7.56
CA LEU A 12 6.75 2.29 8.66
C LEU A 12 8.20 1.85 8.91
N ALA A 13 8.93 1.47 7.86
CA ALA A 13 10.34 1.13 7.97
C ALA A 13 11.17 2.36 8.38
N TYR A 14 10.88 3.53 7.82
CA TYR A 14 11.58 4.77 8.18
C TYR A 14 11.45 5.12 9.67
N VAL A 15 10.28 4.87 10.27
CA VAL A 15 10.06 5.04 11.71
C VAL A 15 10.75 3.93 12.52
N ALA A 16 10.73 2.68 12.05
CA ALA A 16 11.29 1.54 12.76
C ALA A 16 12.83 1.45 12.71
N PHE A 17 13.45 1.93 11.63
CA PHE A 17 14.88 1.77 11.36
C PHE A 17 15.55 3.14 11.14
N PRO A 18 16.17 3.71 12.19
CA PRO A 18 16.86 5.01 12.11
C PRO A 18 17.98 5.06 11.06
N GLN A 19 18.52 3.92 10.62
CA GLN A 19 19.53 3.85 9.57
C GLN A 19 19.02 4.43 8.24
N LEU A 20 17.70 4.39 8.00
CA LEU A 20 17.09 4.88 6.75
C LEU A 20 17.07 6.41 6.65
N HIS A 21 17.42 7.13 7.73
CA HIS A 21 17.51 8.60 7.76
C HIS A 21 18.81 9.12 7.11
N ARG A 22 19.73 8.21 6.78
CA ARG A 22 21.01 8.52 6.11
C ARG A 22 21.17 7.70 4.83
N ASN A 23 22.33 7.89 4.18
CA ASN A 23 22.76 6.95 3.14
C ASN A 23 23.09 5.60 3.77
N ILE A 24 22.55 4.54 3.16
CA ILE A 24 22.71 3.15 3.60
C ILE A 24 23.57 2.37 2.61
N THR A 25 24.21 1.32 3.14
CA THR A 25 25.08 0.40 2.43
C THR A 25 24.42 -0.98 2.31
N ASP A 26 24.97 -1.86 1.47
CA ASP A 26 24.52 -3.27 1.42
C ASP A 26 24.56 -3.94 2.80
N LYS A 27 25.54 -3.58 3.65
CA LYS A 27 25.63 -4.10 5.02
C LYS A 27 24.46 -3.60 5.87
N ASP A 28 24.11 -2.33 5.78
CA ASP A 28 22.95 -1.79 6.51
C ASP A 28 21.66 -2.50 6.09
N PHE A 29 21.49 -2.76 4.78
CA PHE A 29 20.36 -3.53 4.26
C PHE A 29 20.32 -4.94 4.84
N ASP A 30 21.45 -5.66 4.80
CA ASP A 30 21.55 -7.01 5.34
C ASP A 30 21.23 -7.05 6.84
N ASP A 31 21.76 -6.11 7.62
CA ASP A 31 21.49 -5.99 9.05
C ASP A 31 19.99 -5.76 9.31
N MET A 32 19.34 -4.85 8.58
CA MET A 32 17.90 -4.58 8.75
C MET A 32 17.03 -5.78 8.36
N VAL A 33 17.40 -6.54 7.33
CA VAL A 33 16.73 -7.80 6.98
C VAL A 33 16.89 -8.84 8.08
N ILE A 34 18.10 -8.98 8.64
CA ILE A 34 18.37 -9.90 9.76
C ILE A 34 17.53 -9.54 10.98
N ILE A 35 17.50 -8.25 11.37
CA ILE A 35 16.69 -7.76 12.49
C ILE A 35 15.21 -8.05 12.26
N THR A 36 14.71 -7.80 11.05
CA THR A 36 13.31 -8.13 10.70
C THR A 36 13.06 -9.64 10.87
N ASN A 37 14.03 -10.50 10.54
CA ASN A 37 13.89 -11.95 10.64
C ASN A 37 13.82 -12.46 12.09
N GLU A 38 14.32 -11.69 13.06
CA GLU A 38 14.17 -12.02 14.47
C GLU A 38 12.71 -11.91 14.94
N SER A 39 11.91 -11.05 14.29
CA SER A 39 10.51 -10.83 14.67
C SER A 39 9.53 -11.78 13.96
N TYR A 40 9.73 -12.04 12.66
CA TYR A 40 8.79 -12.85 11.87
C TYR A 40 9.27 -14.29 11.65
N HIS A 41 10.59 -14.53 11.69
CA HIS A 41 11.25 -15.77 11.32
C HIS A 41 10.95 -16.28 9.89
N GLY A 42 11.79 -17.19 9.39
CA GLY A 42 11.43 -18.02 8.24
C GLY A 42 11.83 -17.49 6.85
N PHE A 43 12.63 -16.42 6.75
CA PHE A 43 13.23 -16.03 5.48
C PHE A 43 14.76 -16.04 5.50
N LYS A 44 15.35 -16.22 4.31
CA LYS A 44 16.81 -16.24 4.11
C LYS A 44 17.23 -14.92 3.49
N LEU A 45 18.25 -14.28 4.07
CA LEU A 45 18.82 -13.02 3.58
C LEU A 45 19.07 -13.05 2.07
N GLN A 46 19.71 -14.11 1.56
CA GLN A 46 20.02 -14.24 0.14
C GLN A 46 18.76 -14.24 -0.75
N SER A 47 17.67 -14.86 -0.28
CA SER A 47 16.40 -14.87 -1.01
C SER A 47 15.75 -13.48 -1.03
N ILE A 48 15.85 -12.72 0.06
CA ILE A 48 15.35 -11.35 0.13
C ILE A 48 16.17 -10.44 -0.81
N ARG A 49 17.51 -10.54 -0.79
CA ARG A 49 18.38 -9.82 -1.73
C ARG A 49 17.98 -10.11 -3.18
N GLN A 50 17.95 -11.39 -3.55
CA GLN A 50 17.63 -11.81 -4.91
C GLN A 50 16.26 -11.30 -5.37
N PHE A 51 15.24 -11.35 -4.50
CA PHE A 51 13.89 -10.94 -4.87
C PHE A 51 13.74 -9.42 -5.00
N TYR A 52 14.24 -8.65 -4.03
CA TYR A 52 13.99 -7.20 -3.96
C TYR A 52 15.06 -6.35 -4.65
N LEU A 53 16.32 -6.78 -4.67
CA LEU A 53 17.40 -6.10 -5.39
C LEU A 53 17.51 -6.58 -6.84
N LYS A 54 16.88 -7.71 -7.17
CA LYS A 54 16.91 -8.36 -8.49
C LYS A 54 18.29 -8.87 -8.92
N ASP A 55 19.27 -8.87 -8.02
CA ASP A 55 20.58 -9.50 -8.16
C ASP A 55 21.22 -9.76 -6.78
N ASP A 56 22.43 -10.29 -6.77
CA ASP A 56 23.23 -10.51 -5.56
C ASP A 56 24.53 -9.67 -5.53
N HIS A 57 24.65 -8.71 -6.44
CA HIS A 57 25.83 -7.87 -6.52
C HIS A 57 25.93 -6.95 -5.29
N LYS A 58 27.10 -6.36 -5.13
CA LYS A 58 27.40 -5.41 -4.05
C LYS A 58 27.61 -4.01 -4.64
N ASN A 59 27.52 -2.99 -3.79
CA ASN A 59 27.65 -1.58 -4.11
C ASN A 59 26.40 -0.99 -4.77
N HIS A 60 25.22 -1.41 -4.30
CA HIS A 60 23.98 -0.76 -4.67
C HIS A 60 23.98 0.71 -4.19
N SER A 61 23.28 1.58 -4.93
CA SER A 61 23.05 2.94 -4.45
C SER A 61 22.17 2.89 -3.20
N SER A 62 22.32 3.89 -2.33
CA SER A 62 21.50 4.01 -1.13
C SER A 62 20.00 4.03 -1.45
N ASP A 63 19.60 4.62 -2.58
CA ASP A 63 18.19 4.72 -2.96
C ASP A 63 17.63 3.35 -3.37
N VAL A 64 18.39 2.55 -4.13
CA VAL A 64 17.99 1.19 -4.50
C VAL A 64 17.80 0.34 -3.25
N LEU A 65 18.76 0.40 -2.31
CA LEU A 65 18.67 -0.33 -1.05
C LEU A 65 17.46 0.11 -0.22
N ARG A 66 17.20 1.42 -0.17
CA ARG A 66 16.08 1.98 0.61
C ARG A 66 14.74 1.54 0.03
N GLN A 67 14.58 1.65 -1.29
CA GLN A 67 13.36 1.20 -1.99
C GLN A 67 13.14 -0.31 -1.84
N ALA A 68 14.20 -1.10 -1.97
CA ALA A 68 14.13 -2.55 -1.78
C ALA A 68 13.71 -2.91 -0.36
N PHE A 69 14.25 -2.21 0.65
CA PHE A 69 13.89 -2.46 2.04
C PHE A 69 12.46 -2.02 2.35
N TYR A 70 12.00 -0.88 1.84
CA TYR A 70 10.60 -0.45 1.94
C TYR A 70 9.62 -1.45 1.34
N ALA A 71 9.94 -2.00 0.17
CA ALA A 71 9.14 -3.04 -0.46
C ALA A 71 9.10 -4.32 0.38
N PHE A 72 10.26 -4.80 0.82
CA PHE A 72 10.38 -5.98 1.69
C PHE A 72 9.59 -5.82 3.00
N TYR A 73 9.82 -4.73 3.71
CA TYR A 73 9.19 -4.48 5.00
C TYR A 73 7.67 -4.32 4.87
N GLY A 74 7.21 -3.62 3.83
CA GLY A 74 5.78 -3.46 3.56
C GLY A 74 5.08 -4.75 3.15
N ASP A 75 5.78 -5.60 2.37
CA ASP A 75 5.26 -6.90 1.94
C ASP A 75 5.04 -7.83 3.13
N ILE A 76 6.02 -7.91 4.04
CA ILE A 76 5.96 -8.82 5.19
C ILE A 76 5.01 -8.32 6.29
N ASP A 77 4.99 -7.02 6.55
CA ASP A 77 4.25 -6.47 7.69
C ASP A 77 2.77 -6.22 7.37
N ILE A 78 2.46 -5.75 6.15
CA ILE A 78 1.09 -5.32 5.80
C ILE A 78 0.55 -6.03 4.57
N LYS A 79 1.23 -5.97 3.41
CA LYS A 79 0.60 -6.35 2.14
C LYS A 79 0.28 -7.83 2.03
N CYS A 80 1.26 -8.71 2.25
CA CYS A 80 1.05 -10.14 2.13
C CYS A 80 0.07 -10.67 3.17
N PRO A 81 0.17 -10.32 4.47
CA PRO A 81 -0.81 -10.72 5.48
C PRO A 81 -2.23 -10.26 5.14
N THR A 82 -2.40 -9.01 4.68
CA THR A 82 -3.72 -8.44 4.33
C THR A 82 -4.32 -9.16 3.13
N TYR A 83 -3.53 -9.39 2.07
CA TYR A 83 -3.97 -10.12 0.88
C TYR A 83 -4.30 -11.59 1.17
N LEU A 84 -3.45 -12.29 1.92
CA LEU A 84 -3.66 -13.69 2.28
C LEU A 84 -4.89 -13.85 3.17
N THR A 85 -5.07 -12.96 4.16
CA THR A 85 -6.27 -12.93 5.01
C THR A 85 -7.53 -12.76 4.17
N ALA A 86 -7.54 -11.78 3.26
CA ALA A 86 -8.68 -11.53 2.38
C ALA A 86 -9.00 -12.74 1.50
N LYS A 87 -7.98 -13.41 0.93
CA LYS A 87 -8.17 -14.63 0.13
C LYS A 87 -8.65 -15.81 0.97
N GLN A 88 -8.12 -16.00 2.16
CA GLN A 88 -8.55 -17.08 3.06
C GLN A 88 -10.00 -16.89 3.46
N TYR A 89 -10.39 -15.65 3.82
CA TYR A 89 -11.78 -15.32 4.13
C TYR A 89 -12.71 -15.57 2.93
N ALA A 90 -12.30 -15.16 1.72
CA ALA A 90 -13.07 -15.42 0.50
C ALA A 90 -13.26 -16.93 0.23
N ASN A 91 -12.20 -17.72 0.39
CA ASN A 91 -12.26 -19.16 0.22
C ASN A 91 -13.17 -19.82 1.25
N TYR A 92 -13.13 -19.37 2.51
CA TYR A 92 -14.00 -19.85 3.57
C TYR A 92 -15.47 -19.49 3.30
N ALA A 93 -15.75 -18.28 2.81
CA ALA A 93 -17.09 -17.85 2.44
C ALA A 93 -17.69 -18.80 1.37
N ILE A 94 -16.92 -19.13 0.33
CA ILE A 94 -17.35 -20.10 -0.70
C ILE A 94 -17.62 -21.48 -0.08
N LYS A 95 -16.68 -22.00 0.73
CA LYS A 95 -16.80 -23.34 1.35
C LYS A 95 -17.99 -23.46 2.30
N SER A 96 -18.35 -22.38 2.98
CA SER A 96 -19.49 -22.32 3.91
C SER A 96 -20.84 -22.10 3.23
N GLY A 97 -20.88 -21.97 1.89
CA GLY A 97 -22.10 -21.65 1.14
C GLY A 97 -22.54 -20.19 1.26
N SER A 98 -21.68 -19.32 1.80
CA SER A 98 -21.93 -17.88 1.84
C SER A 98 -21.86 -17.29 0.44
N LYS A 99 -22.74 -16.32 0.17
CA LYS A 99 -22.73 -15.53 -1.07
C LYS A 99 -21.91 -14.24 -0.93
N ASN A 100 -21.23 -14.05 0.21
CA ASN A 100 -20.44 -12.86 0.48
C ASN A 100 -19.25 -12.79 -0.48
N ARG A 101 -19.05 -11.63 -1.10
CA ARG A 101 -17.90 -11.34 -1.95
C ARG A 101 -16.87 -10.53 -1.18
N VAL A 102 -15.60 -10.86 -1.38
CA VAL A 102 -14.46 -10.10 -0.88
C VAL A 102 -13.85 -9.27 -2.00
N TYR A 103 -13.60 -8.00 -1.68
CA TYR A 103 -13.06 -7.00 -2.59
C TYR A 103 -11.72 -6.48 -2.07
N PHE A 104 -10.77 -6.30 -2.97
CA PHE A 104 -9.42 -5.84 -2.67
C PHE A 104 -9.02 -4.67 -3.58
N TYR A 105 -8.36 -3.65 -3.03
CA TYR A 105 -7.71 -2.57 -3.80
C TYR A 105 -6.25 -2.40 -3.43
N GLU A 106 -5.50 -1.79 -4.34
CA GLU A 106 -4.22 -1.15 -4.04
C GLU A 106 -4.35 0.32 -4.44
N LEU A 107 -4.08 1.22 -3.50
CA LEU A 107 -4.08 2.64 -3.77
C LEU A 107 -2.71 3.09 -4.25
N THR A 108 -2.72 3.86 -5.34
CA THR A 108 -1.52 4.17 -6.14
C THR A 108 -1.40 5.67 -6.43
N TYR A 109 -2.35 6.45 -5.91
CA TYR A 109 -2.39 7.88 -6.06
C TYR A 109 -1.66 8.57 -4.90
N GLU A 110 -0.76 9.47 -5.24
CA GLU A 110 0.02 10.23 -4.28
C GLU A 110 -0.45 11.70 -4.29
N SER A 111 -0.87 12.19 -3.12
CA SER A 111 -1.33 13.56 -2.94
C SER A 111 -0.20 14.46 -2.44
N LYS A 112 -0.39 15.79 -2.55
CA LYS A 112 0.51 16.76 -1.90
C LYS A 112 0.35 16.77 -0.37
N PHE A 113 -0.81 16.39 0.14
CA PHE A 113 -1.07 16.37 1.57
C PHE A 113 -0.32 15.22 2.26
N ALA A 114 -0.23 14.04 1.63
CA ALA A 114 0.59 12.94 2.13
C ALA A 114 2.06 13.38 2.34
N LYS A 115 2.62 14.16 1.40
CA LYS A 115 3.97 14.74 1.54
C LYS A 115 4.09 15.67 2.75
N PHE A 116 3.09 16.52 2.94
CA PHE A 116 3.03 17.41 4.10
C PHE A 116 2.93 16.66 5.43
N MET A 117 2.25 15.51 5.45
CA MET A 117 2.12 14.66 6.62
C MET A 117 3.33 13.77 6.91
N GLY A 118 4.44 13.94 6.17
CA GLY A 118 5.72 13.29 6.43
C GLY A 118 6.06 12.14 5.47
N CYS A 119 5.26 11.91 4.43
CA CYS A 119 5.63 10.97 3.38
C CYS A 119 6.57 11.64 2.37
N ASP A 120 7.86 11.55 2.67
CA ASP A 120 8.93 12.12 1.86
C ASP A 120 8.87 11.67 0.39
N GLU A 121 9.53 12.39 -0.51
CA GLU A 121 9.53 12.12 -1.96
C GLU A 121 10.05 10.73 -2.33
N HIS A 122 10.86 10.12 -1.46
CA HIS A 122 11.35 8.76 -1.61
C HIS A 122 10.36 7.69 -1.07
N MET A 123 9.26 8.08 -0.45
CA MET A 123 8.31 7.13 0.17
C MET A 123 7.16 6.73 -0.77
N GLY A 124 6.85 7.56 -1.77
CA GLY A 124 5.74 7.33 -2.69
C GLY A 124 4.39 7.29 -1.96
N VAL A 125 3.54 6.31 -2.29
CA VAL A 125 2.21 6.16 -1.67
C VAL A 125 2.35 5.40 -0.36
N CYS A 126 2.77 6.14 0.67
CA CYS A 126 3.05 5.62 2.00
C CYS A 126 1.80 5.12 2.74
N HIS A 127 2.03 4.38 3.82
CA HIS A 127 0.99 3.91 4.73
C HIS A 127 0.07 5.05 5.22
N ALA A 128 -1.24 4.78 5.30
CA ALA A 128 -2.29 5.68 5.77
C ALA A 128 -2.53 6.95 4.93
N SER A 129 -1.85 7.11 3.79
CA SER A 129 -2.05 8.26 2.89
C SER A 129 -3.45 8.30 2.27
N GLU A 130 -4.18 7.18 2.24
CA GLU A 130 -5.55 7.14 1.74
C GLU A 130 -6.59 7.76 2.66
N LEU A 131 -6.28 7.91 3.95
CA LEU A 131 -7.26 8.35 4.94
C LEU A 131 -7.84 9.72 4.60
N GLU A 132 -7.05 10.61 4.00
CA GLU A 132 -7.54 11.92 3.55
C GLU A 132 -8.69 11.77 2.54
N PHE A 133 -8.63 10.78 1.66
CA PHE A 133 -9.62 10.54 0.62
C PHE A 133 -10.85 9.83 1.18
N VAL A 134 -10.64 8.88 2.09
CA VAL A 134 -11.72 8.13 2.78
C VAL A 134 -12.57 9.06 3.63
N PHE A 135 -11.97 10.05 4.29
CA PHE A 135 -12.66 10.99 5.19
C PHE A 135 -13.02 12.33 4.55
N GLY A 136 -12.77 12.51 3.25
CA GLY A 136 -13.22 13.71 2.55
C GLY A 136 -12.42 14.98 2.86
N LEU A 137 -11.18 14.86 3.33
CA LEU A 137 -10.34 16.03 3.64
C LEU A 137 -10.17 17.00 2.45
N PRO A 138 -10.07 16.54 1.19
CA PRO A 138 -10.03 17.45 0.04
C PRO A 138 -11.25 18.36 -0.07
N LEU A 139 -12.41 17.97 0.46
CA LEU A 139 -13.68 18.71 0.42
C LEU A 139 -13.85 19.75 1.53
N TRP A 140 -12.97 19.76 2.54
CA TRP A 140 -13.10 20.69 3.66
C TRP A 140 -12.88 22.13 3.17
N VAL A 141 -13.83 23.03 3.41
CA VAL A 141 -13.70 24.43 2.95
C VAL A 141 -12.79 25.23 3.88
N ASP A 142 -12.86 24.95 5.18
CA ASP A 142 -12.08 25.62 6.23
C ASP A 142 -10.98 24.67 6.74
N LYS A 143 -9.86 24.59 6.02
CA LYS A 143 -8.75 23.70 6.38
C LYS A 143 -7.78 24.42 7.31
N PRO A 144 -7.34 23.81 8.43
CA PRO A 144 -6.27 24.35 9.26
C PRO A 144 -4.87 24.15 8.66
N TYR A 145 -4.76 23.55 7.47
CA TYR A 145 -3.50 23.15 6.86
C TYR A 145 -3.13 24.05 5.67
N PRO A 146 -1.85 24.40 5.48
CA PRO A 146 -1.39 25.25 4.37
C PRO A 146 -1.30 24.49 3.03
N ILE A 147 -2.08 23.42 2.83
CA ILE A 147 -2.05 22.58 1.63
C ILE A 147 -3.31 22.79 0.80
N THR A 148 -3.12 23.30 -0.42
CA THR A 148 -4.20 23.37 -1.41
C THR A 148 -4.32 22.02 -2.12
N HIS A 149 -5.50 21.42 -2.00
CA HIS A 149 -5.85 20.20 -2.75
C HIS A 149 -6.25 20.58 -4.17
N THR A 150 -5.88 19.74 -5.12
CA THR A 150 -6.24 19.89 -6.53
C THR A 150 -7.69 19.43 -6.77
N GLN A 151 -8.27 19.81 -7.90
CA GLN A 151 -9.58 19.26 -8.31
C GLN A 151 -9.51 17.72 -8.45
N LEU A 152 -8.36 17.18 -8.86
CA LEU A 152 -8.15 15.75 -8.96
C LEU A 152 -8.22 15.06 -7.59
N ASP A 153 -7.65 15.67 -6.55
CA ASP A 153 -7.75 15.17 -5.16
C ASP A 153 -9.21 15.15 -4.67
N VAL A 154 -9.98 16.19 -5.03
CA VAL A 154 -11.41 16.29 -4.71
C VAL A 154 -12.22 15.19 -5.41
N ASP A 155 -12.06 15.06 -6.72
CA ASP A 155 -12.78 14.07 -7.52
C ASP A 155 -12.41 12.65 -7.08
N PHE A 156 -11.13 12.41 -6.77
CA PHE A 156 -10.66 11.14 -6.27
C PHE A 156 -11.21 10.82 -4.88
N SER A 157 -11.27 11.80 -3.97
CA SER A 157 -11.90 11.61 -2.65
C SER A 157 -13.38 11.28 -2.77
N LEU A 158 -14.13 12.00 -3.62
CA LEU A 158 -15.53 11.68 -3.90
C LEU A 158 -15.69 10.26 -4.43
N TYR A 159 -14.81 9.83 -5.33
CA TYR A 159 -14.79 8.47 -5.84
C TYR A 159 -14.52 7.43 -4.74
N VAL A 160 -13.48 7.62 -3.93
CA VAL A 160 -13.13 6.70 -2.82
C VAL A 160 -14.27 6.62 -1.79
N MET A 161 -14.83 7.74 -1.37
CA MET A 161 -15.98 7.76 -0.45
C MET A 161 -17.19 7.05 -1.05
N LYS A 162 -17.45 7.22 -2.36
CA LYS A 162 -18.52 6.48 -3.04
C LYS A 162 -18.29 4.98 -2.97
N LEU A 163 -17.08 4.49 -3.25
CA LEU A 163 -16.75 3.06 -3.15
C LEU A 163 -17.00 2.50 -1.75
N TRP A 164 -16.55 3.21 -0.71
CA TRP A 164 -16.73 2.81 0.68
C TRP A 164 -18.21 2.83 1.11
N THR A 165 -18.95 3.87 0.73
CA THR A 165 -20.37 4.00 1.09
C THR A 165 -21.27 3.05 0.31
N ASP A 166 -20.95 2.76 -0.95
CA ASP A 166 -21.65 1.74 -1.74
C ASP A 166 -21.39 0.35 -1.19
N PHE A 167 -20.15 0.04 -0.77
CA PHE A 167 -19.87 -1.22 -0.08
C PHE A 167 -20.69 -1.34 1.21
N ALA A 168 -20.80 -0.28 2.00
CA ALA A 168 -21.59 -0.28 3.23
C ALA A 168 -23.11 -0.46 2.98
N LYS A 169 -23.65 0.15 1.91
CA LYS A 169 -25.08 0.09 1.59
C LYS A 169 -25.49 -1.19 0.85
N TYR A 170 -24.66 -1.65 -0.07
CA TYR A 170 -25.02 -2.66 -1.07
C TYR A 170 -24.16 -3.92 -1.01
N GLY A 171 -23.15 -3.95 -0.12
CA GLY A 171 -22.22 -5.06 -0.01
C GLY A 171 -21.22 -5.18 -1.16
N LYS A 172 -21.13 -4.16 -2.04
CA LYS A 172 -20.18 -4.09 -3.17
C LYS A 172 -19.76 -2.63 -3.42
N PRO A 173 -18.48 -2.35 -3.72
CA PRO A 173 -18.01 -0.99 -3.94
C PRO A 173 -18.37 -0.41 -5.31
N ASP A 174 -18.45 -1.26 -6.34
CA ASP A 174 -18.88 -0.92 -7.70
C ASP A 174 -19.37 -2.21 -8.40
N ASP A 175 -20.22 -2.07 -9.41
CA ASP A 175 -20.77 -3.22 -10.16
C ASP A 175 -19.70 -4.00 -10.92
N GLN A 176 -18.64 -3.33 -11.36
CA GLN A 176 -17.55 -3.91 -12.13
C GLN A 176 -16.35 -4.29 -11.25
N TRP A 177 -16.48 -4.16 -9.93
CA TRP A 177 -15.38 -4.50 -9.04
C TRP A 177 -15.18 -6.03 -8.97
N PRO A 178 -13.99 -6.55 -9.30
CA PRO A 178 -13.75 -7.99 -9.33
C PRO A 178 -13.75 -8.60 -7.93
N HIS A 179 -14.20 -9.85 -7.82
CA HIS A 179 -14.00 -10.59 -6.58
C HIS A 179 -12.52 -10.98 -6.46
N ILE A 180 -11.97 -11.00 -5.24
CA ILE A 180 -10.55 -11.30 -5.01
C ILE A 180 -10.11 -12.69 -5.53
N LEU A 181 -11.06 -13.63 -5.69
CA LEU A 181 -10.78 -14.98 -6.21
C LEU A 181 -11.04 -15.13 -7.71
N ASP A 182 -11.54 -14.09 -8.39
CA ASP A 182 -11.59 -14.11 -9.85
C ASP A 182 -10.12 -14.12 -10.34
N ASN A 183 -9.79 -14.89 -11.38
CA ASN A 183 -8.43 -15.38 -11.63
C ASN A 183 -7.34 -14.31 -11.90
N ASN A 184 -6.20 -14.46 -11.20
CA ASN A 184 -4.87 -13.80 -11.28
C ASN A 184 -4.56 -12.78 -10.17
N PHE A 185 -3.28 -12.76 -9.74
CA PHE A 185 -2.66 -11.78 -8.81
C PHE A 185 -2.89 -10.30 -9.22
N ILE A 186 -3.42 -10.06 -10.42
CA ILE A 186 -3.68 -8.76 -11.06
C ILE A 186 -5.09 -8.22 -10.70
N ASN A 187 -5.98 -8.99 -10.07
CA ASN A 187 -7.34 -8.52 -9.74
C ASN A 187 -7.43 -7.60 -8.51
N VAL A 188 -6.29 -7.05 -8.11
CA VAL A 188 -6.26 -5.89 -7.23
C VAL A 188 -6.73 -4.69 -8.05
N LYS A 189 -7.77 -4.01 -7.60
CA LYS A 189 -8.19 -2.78 -8.28
C LYS A 189 -7.18 -1.68 -7.96
N ASP A 190 -6.39 -1.31 -8.95
CA ASP A 190 -5.51 -0.14 -8.89
C ASP A 190 -6.35 1.13 -8.83
N LEU A 191 -6.26 1.83 -7.69
CA LEU A 191 -6.90 3.13 -7.51
C LEU A 191 -5.90 4.22 -7.92
N ASN A 192 -6.14 4.78 -9.09
CA ASN A 192 -5.45 5.93 -9.64
C ASN A 192 -6.46 6.82 -10.38
N PRO A 193 -6.60 8.11 -10.03
CA PRO A 193 -7.54 8.99 -10.71
C PRO A 193 -7.19 9.25 -12.18
N MET A 194 -5.92 9.06 -12.57
CA MET A 194 -5.51 9.15 -13.98
C MET A 194 -6.04 8.00 -14.83
N ASN A 195 -6.41 6.88 -14.20
CA ASN A 195 -6.97 5.71 -14.88
C ASN A 195 -8.51 5.69 -14.85
N THR A 196 -9.16 6.56 -14.05
CA THR A 196 -10.62 6.62 -13.93
C THR A 196 -11.29 7.54 -14.96
N SER A 197 -10.53 8.32 -15.73
CA SER A 197 -11.02 9.27 -16.74
C SER A 197 -11.39 8.64 -18.10
N ARG A 198 -11.44 7.30 -18.19
CA ARG A 198 -11.96 6.58 -19.36
C ARG A 198 -13.22 5.78 -19.01
N LYS A 199 -14.33 6.48 -18.79
CA LYS A 199 -15.69 5.96 -18.98
C LYS A 199 -16.61 7.09 -19.40
#